data_AF-A0A957DV42-F1
#
_entry.id   AF-A0A957DV42-F1
#
_cell.length_a   1.000
_cell.length_b   1.000
_cell.length_c   1.000
_cell.angle_alpha   90.00
_cell.angle_beta   90.00
_cell.angle_gamma   90.00
#
_symmetry.space_group_name_H-M   'P 1'
#
loop_
_entity.id
_entity.type
_entity.pdbx_description
1 polymer ?
#
loop_
_entity_poly.entity_id
_entity_poly.type
_entity_poly.pdbx_seq_one_letter_code
_entity_poly.pdbx_strand_id
1 'polypeptide(L)' 'MPTVLQDGPYFFVFFSSDQGEPAHIHVKRDRNIVKFWLSPISLAKNRGFKEHELRDIVRLVIKHEPVLLEAWHEYFGS' A
#
# COMPACT_ATOMS: atom_id res chain seq x y z
N MET A 1 -8.88 6.19 -8.71
CA MET A 1 -7.80 5.99 -7.71
C MET A 1 -8.30 6.58 -6.40
N PRO A 2 -8.97 5.79 -5.55
CA PRO A 2 -9.26 6.23 -4.20
C PRO A 2 -7.95 6.27 -3.39
N THR A 3 -7.70 7.40 -2.74
CA THR A 3 -6.70 7.46 -1.67
C THR A 3 -7.36 6.88 -0.43
N VAL A 4 -6.82 5.78 0.07
CA VAL A 4 -7.33 5.08 1.26
C VAL A 4 -6.94 5.84 2.52
N LEU A 5 -5.68 6.27 2.58
CA LEU A 5 -5.10 6.92 3.75
C LEU A 5 -3.90 7.77 3.33
N GLN A 6 -3.60 8.80 4.12
CA GLN A 6 -2.36 9.56 4.04
C GLN A 6 -1.71 9.61 5.43
N ASP A 7 -0.43 9.23 5.52
CA ASP A 7 0.39 9.38 6.74
C ASP A 7 1.67 10.15 6.38
N GLY A 8 1.73 11.42 6.79
CA GLY A 8 2.79 12.34 6.40
C GLY A 8 2.86 12.54 4.87
N PRO A 9 4.03 12.32 4.24
CA PRO A 9 4.20 12.47 2.80
C PRO A 9 3.77 11.22 2.01
N TYR A 10 3.31 10.15 2.68
CA TYR A 10 3.00 8.87 2.06
C TYR A 10 1.50 8.73 1.81
N PHE A 11 1.13 8.46 0.56
CA PHE A 11 -0.25 8.23 0.13
C PHE A 11 -0.47 6.75 -0.13
N PHE A 12 -1.45 6.16 0.55
CA PHE A 12 -1.86 4.77 0.40
C PHE A 12 -3.01 4.71 -0.60
N VAL A 13 -2.82 4.01 -1.72
CA VAL A 13 -3.73 4.02 -2.86
C VAL A 13 -3.96 2.62 -3.41
N PHE A 14 -5.16 2.39 -3.95
CA PHE A 14 -5.46 1.25 -4.81
C PHE A 14 -5.59 1.71 -6.27
N PHE A 15 -5.18 0.86 -7.21
CA PHE A 15 -5.53 1.04 -8.61
C PHE A 15 -6.72 0.16 -8.96
N SER A 16 -7.65 0.68 -9.77
CA SER A 16 -8.81 -0.12 -10.20
C SER A 16 -8.40 -1.35 -11.03
N SER A 17 -7.20 -1.34 -11.61
CA SER A 17 -6.60 -2.50 -12.30
C SER A 17 -6.10 -3.61 -11.37
N ASP A 18 -6.08 -3.38 -10.06
CA ASP A 18 -5.57 -4.35 -9.08
C ASP A 18 -6.60 -5.46 -8.76
N GLN A 19 -7.80 -5.39 -9.37
CA GLN A 19 -8.84 -6.39 -9.23
C GLN A 19 -8.35 -7.78 -9.65
N GLY A 20 -8.63 -8.79 -8.81
CA GLY A 20 -8.23 -10.19 -9.04
C GLY A 20 -6.86 -10.56 -8.47
N GLU A 21 -6.11 -9.60 -7.92
CA GLU A 21 -4.90 -9.90 -7.16
C GLU A 21 -5.19 -10.11 -5.65
N PRO A 22 -4.28 -10.75 -4.89
CA PRO A 22 -4.36 -10.77 -3.43
C PRO A 22 -4.31 -9.37 -2.80
N ALA A 23 -4.77 -9.24 -1.55
CA ALA A 23 -4.81 -7.95 -0.86
C ALA A 23 -3.43 -7.27 -0.80
N HIS A 24 -3.35 -6.05 -1.33
CA HIS A 24 -2.11 -5.28 -1.36
C HIS A 24 -2.38 -3.78 -1.34
N ILE A 25 -1.34 -3.01 -1.07
CA ILE A 25 -1.41 -1.55 -1.07
C ILE A 25 -0.26 -0.95 -1.85
N HIS A 26 -0.52 0.14 -2.56
CA HIS A 26 0.51 1.00 -3.13
C HIS A 26 0.75 2.20 -2.22
N VAL A 27 2.00 2.44 -1.87
CA VAL A 27 2.44 3.64 -1.15
C VAL A 27 3.19 4.55 -2.11
N LYS A 28 2.70 5.77 -2.29
CA LYS A 28 3.27 6.80 -3.17
C LYS A 28 3.88 7.95 -2.38
N ARG A 29 5.00 8.46 -2.87
CA ARG A 29 5.58 9.75 -2.47
C ARG A 29 6.32 10.35 -3.66
N ASP A 30 6.00 11.58 -4.04
CA ASP A 30 6.57 12.26 -5.21
C ASP A 30 6.46 11.41 -6.50
N ARG A 31 7.61 11.06 -7.10
CA ARG A 31 7.70 10.17 -8.27
C ARG A 31 7.91 8.70 -7.91
N ASN A 32 7.99 8.39 -6.63
CA ASN A 32 8.27 7.04 -6.13
C ASN A 32 6.97 6.32 -5.77
N ILE A 33 6.99 5.01 -6.00
CA ILE A 33 5.88 4.12 -5.64
C ILE A 33 6.42 2.76 -5.21
N VAL A 34 5.84 2.22 -4.15
CA VAL A 34 6.11 0.88 -3.67
C VAL A 34 4.81 0.13 -3.47
N LYS A 35 4.83 -1.18 -3.67
CA LYS A 35 3.70 -2.10 -3.49
C LYS A 35 4.06 -3.09 -2.39
N PHE A 36 3.14 -3.28 -1.45
CA PHE A 36 3.23 -4.27 -0.39
C PHE A 36 2.01 -5.20 -0.42
N TRP A 37 2.22 -6.50 -0.33
CA TRP A 37 1.16 -7.44 0.04
C TRP A 37 0.74 -7.15 1.48
N LEU A 38 -0.53 -7.38 1.81
CA LEU A 38 -1.06 -7.24 3.16
C LEU A 38 -1.23 -8.59 3.88
N SER A 39 -1.13 -9.72 3.16
CA SER A 39 -1.23 -11.05 3.76
C SER A 39 -0.29 -12.07 3.09
N PRO A 40 0.87 -12.38 3.72
CA PRO A 40 1.53 -11.64 4.79
C PRO A 40 2.11 -10.31 4.30
N ILE A 41 2.37 -9.37 5.22
CA ILE A 41 3.02 -8.10 4.86
C ILE A 41 4.41 -8.36 4.28
N SER A 42 4.58 -8.04 3.00
CA SER A 42 5.84 -8.25 2.30
C SER A 42 5.98 -7.32 1.10
N LEU A 43 7.23 -6.95 0.78
CA LEU A 43 7.53 -6.10 -0.36
C LEU A 43 7.26 -6.84 -1.67
N ALA A 44 6.32 -6.35 -2.47
CA ALA A 44 6.00 -6.92 -3.77
C ALA A 44 6.80 -6.25 -4.90
N LYS A 45 6.89 -4.92 -4.86
CA LYS A 45 7.58 -4.15 -5.91
C LYS A 45 7.99 -2.79 -5.39
N ASN A 46 9.23 -2.37 -5.66
CA ASN A 46 9.70 -1.04 -5.35
C ASN A 46 10.08 -0.29 -6.64
N ARG A 47 9.65 0.97 -6.76
CA ARG A 47 10.07 1.92 -7.79
C ARG A 47 10.47 3.24 -7.13
N GLY A 48 11.77 3.38 -6.87
CA GLY A 48 12.40 4.65 -6.52
C GLY A 48 12.68 4.89 -5.03
N PHE A 49 12.14 4.09 -4.11
CA PHE A 49 12.47 4.22 -2.68
C PHE A 49 13.81 3.54 -2.36
N LYS A 50 14.57 4.14 -1.45
CA LYS A 50 15.78 3.54 -0.89
C LYS A 50 15.43 2.56 0.25
N GLU A 51 16.34 1.65 0.57
CA GLU A 51 16.10 0.63 1.60
C GLU A 51 15.71 1.19 2.97
N HIS A 52 16.32 2.30 3.41
CA HIS A 52 15.94 2.92 4.69
C HIS A 52 14.51 3.45 4.67
N GLU A 53 14.08 4.03 3.55
CA GLU A 53 12.71 4.52 3.37
C GLU A 53 11.73 3.36 3.33
N LEU A 54 12.09 2.26 2.67
CA LEU A 54 11.27 1.05 2.67
C LEU A 54 11.02 0.53 4.09
N ARG A 55 12.02 0.58 4.98
CA ARG A 55 11.85 0.18 6.38
C ARG A 55 10.83 1.06 7.10
N ASP A 56 10.85 2.36 6.86
CA ASP A 56 9.88 3.28 7.44
C ASP A 56 8.48 3.07 6.86
N ILE A 57 8.38 2.87 5.54
CA ILE A 57 7.10 2.60 4.87
C ILE A 57 6.50 1.28 5.36
N VAL A 58 7.29 0.21 5.51
CA VAL A 58 6.80 -1.07 6.05
C VAL A 58 6.22 -0.89 7.46
N ARG A 59 6.85 -0.08 8.31
CA ARG A 59 6.30 0.22 9.64
C ARG A 59 4.95 0.93 9.56
N LEU A 60 4.79 1.84 8.61
CA LEU A 60 3.50 2.51 8.38
C LEU A 60 2.44 1.53 7.83
N VAL A 61 2.83 0.63 6.92
CA VAL A 61 1.93 -0.42 6.40
C VAL A 61 1.47 -1.34 7.52
N ILE A 62 2.38 -1.80 8.39
CA ILE A 62 2.05 -2.64 9.55
C ILE A 62 1.12 -1.89 10.51
N LYS A 63 1.43 -0.63 10.82
CA LYS A 63 0.61 0.21 11.70
C LYS A 63 -0.85 0.33 11.21
N HIS A 64 -1.04 0.44 9.90
CA HIS A 64 -2.34 0.66 9.28
C HIS A 64 -2.94 -0.60 8.64
N GLU A 65 -2.33 -1.78 8.82
CA GLU A 65 -2.75 -3.02 8.18
C GLU A 65 -4.24 -3.32 8.31
N PRO A 66 -4.88 -3.22 9.50
CA PRO A 66 -6.31 -3.54 9.63
C PRO A 66 -7.19 -2.64 8.74
N VAL A 67 -6.89 -1.33 8.71
CA VAL A 67 -7.64 -0.34 7.91
C VAL A 67 -7.43 -0.57 6.42
N LEU A 68 -6.21 -0.92 6.02
CA LEU A 68 -5.89 -1.19 4.61
C LEU A 68 -6.55 -2.48 4.10
N LEU A 69 -6.63 -3.52 4.94
CA LEU A 69 -7.34 -4.76 4.61
C LEU A 69 -8.85 -4.54 4.52
N GLU A 70 -9.44 -3.82 5.48
CA GLU A 70 -10.87 -3.46 5.44
C GLU A 70 -11.21 -2.69 4.16
N ALA A 71 -10.47 -1.63 3.86
CA ALA A 71 -10.66 -0.85 2.65
C ALA A 71 -10.47 -1.66 1.36
N TRP A 72 -9.55 -2.64 1.36
CA TRP A 72 -9.37 -3.55 0.22
C TRP A 72 -10.62 -4.39 -0.01
N HIS A 73 -11.17 -4.98 1.06
CA HIS A 73 -12.38 -5.81 0.98
C HIS A 73 -13.62 -4.99 0.60
N GLU A 74 -13.76 -3.76 1.10
CA GLU A 74 -14.85 -2.87 0.68
C GLU A 74 -14.77 -2.49 -0.80
N TYR A 75 -13.56 -2.27 -1.32
CA TYR A 75 -13.37 -1.80 -2.70
C TYR A 75 -13.38 -2.94 -3.74
N PHE A 76 -12.82 -4.10 -3.42
CA PHE A 76 -12.67 -5.24 -4.36
C PHE A 76 -13.49 -6.49 -3.99
N GLY A 77 -14.14 -6.52 -2.83
CA GLY A 77 -14.92 -7.67 -2.36
C GLY A 77 -16.37 -7.73 -2.84
N SER A 78 -16.77 -6.87 -3.79
CA SER A 78 -18.09 -6.88 -4.43
C SER A 78 -18.09 -7.66 -5.75
#